data_AF-A0A4Q5W8Y0-F1
#
_entry.id   AF-A0A4Q5W8Y0-F1
#
_cell.length_a   1.000
_cell.length_b   1.000
_cell.length_c   1.000
_cell.angle_alpha   90.00
_cell.angle_beta   90.00
_cell.angle_gamma   90.00
#
_symmetry.space_group_name_H-M   'P 1'
#
loop_
_entity.id
_entity.type
_entity.pdbx_description
1 polymer ?
#
loop_
_entity_poly.entity_id
_entity_poly.type
_entity_poly.pdbx_seq_one_letter_code
_entity_poly.pdbx_strand_id
1 'polypeptide(L)'
;MKKLLLFSLLCCGLLAFRFLGSNEKPVPIPPSKQRSGNARKGFDYLVYGDYVRSGIPINLFRIGFTKFDSSLLPRTGINANIPYDFNALPMATGGVIVAPNCLQCHAMPFDGQLVIGLGNAGVDFTKSRGINAGSVAMMERMLKKSFPEDYEAAKTFLTVTKTIAPDLVADVRGVNLADHLAALLVAHRDPQTFKWSDSALMVKNHAVVPTDTPPWWLLKKKNAMFYNGFGRGDFGRFLMASNLLTTGDTSESRIVDEHMP
;
A
#
# COMPACT_ATOMS: atom_id res chain seq x y z
N MET A 1 51.65 6.83 -0.43
CA MET A 1 50.22 6.95 -0.07
C MET A 1 49.35 7.51 -1.21
N LYS A 2 49.60 8.74 -1.73
CA LYS A 2 48.79 9.32 -2.83
C LYS A 2 48.71 8.45 -4.11
N LYS A 3 49.82 7.83 -4.54
CA LYS A 3 49.83 6.93 -5.71
C LYS A 3 49.03 5.64 -5.53
N LEU A 4 49.02 5.09 -4.30
CA LEU A 4 48.26 3.88 -3.96
C LEU A 4 46.76 4.17 -3.89
N LEU A 5 46.38 5.34 -3.36
CA LEU A 5 44.99 5.80 -3.32
C LEU A 5 44.43 6.05 -4.74
N LEU A 6 45.23 6.66 -5.61
CA LEU A 6 44.87 6.91 -7.01
C LEU A 6 44.67 5.60 -7.77
N PHE A 7 45.54 4.62 -7.54
CA PHE A 7 45.45 3.29 -8.15
C PHE A 7 44.22 2.52 -7.65
N SER A 8 43.92 2.60 -6.35
CA SER A 8 42.71 1.99 -5.78
C SER A 8 41.43 2.63 -6.33
N LEU A 9 41.38 3.96 -6.46
CA LEU A 9 40.24 4.67 -7.07
C LEU A 9 40.07 4.30 -8.55
N LEU A 10 41.17 4.16 -9.29
CA LEU A 10 41.15 3.73 -10.68
C LEU A 10 40.67 2.29 -10.84
N CYS A 11 41.15 1.37 -9.98
CA CYS A 11 40.68 -0.02 -9.96
C CYS A 11 39.20 -0.13 -9.56
N CYS A 12 38.74 0.61 -8.55
CA CYS A 12 37.32 0.67 -8.20
C CYS A 12 36.47 1.25 -9.34
N GLY A 13 36.95 2.29 -10.03
CA GLY A 13 36.28 2.84 -11.21
C GLY A 13 36.19 1.84 -12.37
N LEU A 14 37.28 1.13 -12.67
CA LEU A 14 37.31 0.12 -13.74
C LEU A 14 36.48 -1.13 -13.42
N LEU A 15 36.42 -1.54 -12.14
CA LEU A 15 35.54 -2.61 -11.68
C LEU A 15 34.06 -2.20 -11.74
N ALA A 16 33.74 -0.93 -11.45
CA ALA A 16 32.40 -0.38 -11.64
C ALA A 16 31.99 -0.37 -13.13
N PHE A 17 32.94 -0.12 -14.05
CA PHE A 17 32.70 -0.23 -15.50
C PHE A 17 32.56 -1.66 -16.01
N ARG A 18 33.22 -2.66 -15.41
CA ARG A 18 33.01 -4.07 -15.80
C ARG A 18 31.66 -4.64 -15.35
N PHE A 19 31.01 -4.03 -14.35
CA PHE A 19 29.64 -4.39 -13.95
C PHE A 19 28.56 -3.62 -14.72
N LEU A 20 28.96 -2.68 -15.59
CA LEU A 20 28.07 -1.97 -16.50
C LEU A 20 27.95 -2.75 -17.82
N GLY A 21 27.00 -3.69 -17.84
CA GLY A 21 26.44 -4.19 -19.09
C GLY A 21 26.27 -5.70 -19.10
N SER A 22 25.07 -6.17 -18.77
CA SER A 22 24.55 -7.29 -19.55
C SER A 22 24.62 -6.86 -21.03
N ASN A 23 25.17 -7.70 -21.91
CA ASN A 23 25.15 -7.46 -23.36
C ASN A 23 23.72 -7.48 -23.95
N GLU A 24 22.71 -7.62 -23.09
CA GLU A 24 21.30 -7.59 -23.44
C GLU A 24 20.84 -6.14 -23.56
N LYS A 25 20.43 -5.75 -24.77
CA LYS A 25 19.78 -4.47 -24.99
C LYS A 25 18.48 -4.42 -24.18
N PRO A 26 18.18 -3.29 -23.49
CA PRO A 26 16.89 -3.14 -22.82
C PRO A 26 15.74 -3.39 -23.81
N VAL A 27 14.76 -4.19 -23.40
CA VAL A 27 13.57 -4.47 -24.21
C VAL A 27 12.54 -3.36 -23.96
N PRO A 28 12.14 -2.59 -24.99
CA PRO A 28 11.12 -1.56 -24.83
C PRO A 28 9.78 -2.21 -24.45
N ILE A 29 9.09 -1.62 -23.48
CA ILE A 29 7.72 -2.02 -23.15
C ILE A 29 6.77 -1.17 -24.01
N PRO A 30 5.91 -1.78 -24.86
CA PRO A 30 4.97 -1.02 -25.66
C PRO A 30 3.91 -0.34 -24.78
N PRO A 31 3.40 0.84 -25.16
CA PRO A 31 2.34 1.52 -24.43
C PRO A 31 1.06 0.68 -24.45
N SER A 32 0.32 0.72 -23.35
CA SER A 32 -1.04 0.17 -23.28
C SER A 32 -2.04 1.31 -23.26
N LYS A 33 -3.19 1.13 -23.94
CA LYS A 33 -4.28 2.11 -23.91
C LYS A 33 -4.72 2.32 -22.47
N GLN A 34 -4.64 3.57 -22.00
CA GLN A 34 -5.17 3.97 -20.69
C GLN A 34 -6.59 4.51 -20.85
N ARG A 35 -7.35 4.40 -19.76
CA ARG A 35 -8.67 5.04 -19.64
C ARG A 35 -8.51 6.56 -19.53
N SER A 36 -9.58 7.27 -19.85
CA SER A 36 -9.66 8.73 -19.69
C SER A 36 -10.25 9.07 -18.31
N GLY A 37 -9.46 9.71 -17.46
CA GLY A 37 -9.89 10.10 -16.11
C GLY A 37 -9.94 11.61 -15.88
N ASN A 38 -10.57 12.01 -14.78
CA ASN A 38 -10.53 13.39 -14.28
C ASN A 38 -9.64 13.44 -13.03
N ALA A 39 -8.52 14.18 -13.12
CA ALA A 39 -7.52 14.23 -12.06
C ALA A 39 -8.07 14.75 -10.72
N ARG A 40 -9.02 15.70 -10.74
CA ARG A 40 -9.65 16.22 -9.52
C ARG A 40 -10.53 15.16 -8.87
N LYS A 41 -11.39 14.49 -9.65
CA LYS A 41 -12.24 13.41 -9.12
C LYS A 41 -11.40 12.24 -8.58
N GLY A 42 -10.32 11.88 -9.27
CA GLY A 42 -9.39 10.85 -8.80
C GLY A 42 -8.69 11.25 -7.50
N PHE A 43 -8.30 12.51 -7.37
CA PHE A 43 -7.76 13.04 -6.11
C PHE A 43 -8.79 13.01 -4.98
N ASP A 44 -10.02 13.46 -5.24
CA ASP A 44 -11.09 13.43 -4.24
C ASP A 44 -11.37 12.00 -3.78
N TYR A 45 -11.43 11.03 -4.71
CA TYR A 45 -11.61 9.62 -4.36
C TYR A 45 -10.40 9.04 -3.62
N LEU A 46 -9.17 9.46 -3.94
CA LEU A 46 -7.98 9.06 -3.20
C LEU A 46 -8.05 9.49 -1.72
N VAL A 47 -8.51 10.71 -1.44
CA VAL A 47 -8.44 11.29 -0.09
C VAL A 47 -9.75 11.24 0.70
N TYR A 48 -10.86 10.82 0.09
CA TYR A 48 -12.16 10.65 0.76
C TYR A 48 -12.85 9.31 0.45
N GLY A 49 -12.39 8.60 -0.58
CA GLY A 49 -13.08 7.44 -1.13
C GLY A 49 -12.89 6.17 -0.33
N ASP A 50 -13.75 5.21 -0.67
CA ASP A 50 -14.00 3.96 0.05
C ASP A 50 -13.45 2.74 -0.69
N TYR A 51 -12.27 2.86 -1.29
CA TYR A 51 -11.63 1.74 -1.99
C TYR A 51 -10.99 0.71 -1.03
N VAL A 52 -10.91 1.04 0.27
CA VAL A 52 -10.66 0.09 1.38
C VAL A 52 -11.82 0.23 2.37
N ARG A 53 -12.77 -0.71 2.34
CA ARG A 53 -14.08 -0.62 3.02
C ARG A 53 -14.15 -1.23 4.43
N SER A 54 -13.04 -1.74 4.94
CA SER A 54 -12.95 -2.23 6.33
C SER A 54 -11.72 -1.63 6.99
N GLY A 55 -11.78 -1.39 8.30
CA GLY A 55 -10.73 -0.69 9.01
C GLY A 55 -10.94 -0.68 10.51
N ILE A 56 -10.25 0.23 11.18
CA ILE A 56 -10.31 0.37 12.64
C ILE A 56 -11.48 1.30 12.98
N PRO A 57 -12.37 0.94 13.94
CA PRO A 57 -13.41 1.85 14.42
C PRO A 57 -12.83 3.18 14.89
N ILE A 58 -13.43 4.31 14.52
CA ILE A 58 -12.82 5.64 14.70
C ILE A 58 -12.44 5.96 16.14
N ASN A 59 -13.21 5.47 17.11
CA ASN A 59 -12.93 5.68 18.53
C ASN A 59 -11.64 4.96 18.94
N LEU A 60 -11.43 3.73 18.49
CA LEU A 60 -10.18 2.99 18.73
C LEU A 60 -9.01 3.60 17.97
N PHE A 61 -9.25 4.05 16.72
CA PHE A 61 -8.22 4.73 15.94
C PHE A 61 -7.70 5.96 16.69
N ARG A 62 -8.57 6.79 17.26
CA ARG A 62 -8.20 8.00 18.02
C ARG A 62 -7.44 7.70 19.32
N ILE A 63 -7.64 6.53 19.93
CA ILE A 63 -6.87 6.11 21.10
C ILE A 63 -5.43 5.76 20.71
N GLY A 64 -5.24 5.08 19.58
CA GLY A 64 -3.92 4.66 19.09
C GLY A 64 -3.14 5.75 18.35
N PHE A 65 -3.84 6.65 17.64
CA PHE A 65 -3.27 7.69 16.80
C PHE A 65 -3.53 9.07 17.39
N THR A 66 -2.74 9.42 18.41
CA THR A 66 -2.89 10.67 19.17
C THR A 66 -2.02 11.81 18.67
N LYS A 67 -1.02 11.53 17.82
CA LYS A 67 -0.07 12.51 17.29
C LYS A 67 0.00 12.39 15.77
N PHE A 68 -0.53 13.38 15.08
CA PHE A 68 -0.44 13.56 13.64
C PHE A 68 -0.69 15.02 13.29
N ASP A 69 -0.28 15.42 12.09
CA ASP A 69 -0.52 16.77 11.58
C ASP A 69 -1.57 16.70 10.45
N SER A 70 -2.80 17.10 10.78
CA SER A 70 -3.89 17.18 9.80
C SER A 70 -3.75 18.37 8.84
N SER A 71 -2.89 19.35 9.15
CA SER A 71 -2.65 20.50 8.27
C SER A 71 -1.86 20.12 7.01
N LEU A 72 -1.15 18.99 7.04
CA LEU A 72 -0.45 18.41 5.88
C LEU A 72 -1.38 18.08 4.72
N LEU A 73 -2.63 17.68 5.02
CA LEU A 73 -3.68 17.46 4.03
C LEU A 73 -5.01 17.95 4.61
N PRO A 74 -5.33 19.25 4.48
CA PRO A 74 -6.56 19.81 4.99
C PRO A 74 -7.77 19.18 4.28
N ARG A 75 -8.64 18.54 5.06
CA ARG A 75 -9.85 17.88 4.58
C ARG A 75 -11.08 18.37 5.33
N THR A 76 -12.27 18.05 4.82
CA THR A 76 -13.55 18.41 5.43
C THR A 76 -14.32 17.19 5.97
N GLY A 77 -15.35 17.43 6.77
CA GLY A 77 -16.25 16.39 7.28
C GLY A 77 -15.53 15.40 8.21
N ILE A 78 -15.90 14.11 8.14
CA ILE A 78 -15.34 13.05 9.00
C ILE A 78 -13.82 12.87 8.83
N ASN A 79 -13.26 13.32 7.70
CA ASN A 79 -11.84 13.24 7.37
C ASN A 79 -11.01 14.46 7.81
N ALA A 80 -11.65 15.51 8.37
CA ALA A 80 -10.97 16.75 8.74
C ALA A 80 -9.87 16.58 9.82
N ASN A 81 -10.03 15.59 10.70
CA ASN A 81 -9.06 15.29 11.74
C ASN A 81 -8.57 13.83 11.66
N ILE A 82 -8.25 13.41 10.44
CA ILE A 82 -7.68 12.09 10.13
C ILE A 82 -6.35 12.32 9.40
N PRO A 83 -5.27 11.59 9.75
CA PRO A 83 -3.99 11.68 9.05
C PRO A 83 -4.13 11.47 7.53
N TYR A 84 -3.25 12.09 6.75
CA TYR A 84 -3.33 12.08 5.28
C TYR A 84 -3.30 10.66 4.68
N ASP A 85 -2.73 9.70 5.39
CA ASP A 85 -2.50 8.32 5.00
C ASP A 85 -3.64 7.36 5.40
N PHE A 86 -4.77 7.93 5.87
CA PHE A 86 -6.00 7.20 6.17
C PHE A 86 -7.23 7.93 5.63
N ASN A 87 -8.29 7.17 5.36
CA ASN A 87 -9.62 7.68 5.08
C ASN A 87 -10.60 7.19 6.17
N ALA A 88 -11.37 8.11 6.73
CA ALA A 88 -12.54 7.79 7.53
C ALA A 88 -13.77 7.63 6.64
N LEU A 89 -14.54 6.56 6.87
CA LEU A 89 -15.67 6.15 6.04
C LEU A 89 -16.88 5.80 6.91
N PRO A 90 -18.10 6.24 6.55
CA PRO A 90 -19.29 5.83 7.24
C PRO A 90 -19.57 4.35 6.99
N MET A 91 -20.06 3.66 8.01
CA MET A 91 -20.48 2.27 7.88
C MET A 91 -21.94 2.17 7.47
N ALA A 92 -22.29 1.15 6.68
CA ALA A 92 -23.69 0.85 6.33
C ALA A 92 -24.54 0.52 7.56
N THR A 93 -23.95 -0.09 8.58
CA THR A 93 -24.59 -0.44 9.86
C THR A 93 -24.60 0.71 10.88
N GLY A 94 -24.10 1.89 10.51
CA GLY A 94 -23.89 3.02 11.43
C GLY A 94 -22.50 3.03 12.06
N GLY A 95 -21.98 4.23 12.38
CA GLY A 95 -20.61 4.41 12.86
C GLY A 95 -19.62 4.79 11.76
N VAL A 96 -18.34 4.86 12.13
CA VAL A 96 -17.24 5.29 11.23
C VAL A 96 -16.03 4.39 11.43
N ILE A 97 -15.50 3.86 10.33
CA ILE A 97 -14.20 3.17 10.31
C ILE A 97 -13.14 4.09 9.72
N VAL A 98 -11.89 3.82 10.09
CA VAL A 98 -10.70 4.47 9.54
C VAL A 98 -9.85 3.41 8.87
N ALA A 99 -9.69 3.52 7.57
CA ALA A 99 -8.98 2.56 6.73
C ALA A 99 -7.67 3.17 6.19
N PRO A 100 -6.60 2.37 6.05
CA PRO A 100 -5.37 2.82 5.41
C PRO A 100 -5.65 3.19 3.95
N ASN A 101 -4.96 4.22 3.46
CA ASN A 101 -5.13 4.71 2.10
C ASN A 101 -3.78 4.61 1.33
N CYS A 102 -3.76 4.97 0.04
CA CYS A 102 -2.57 4.75 -0.79
C CYS A 102 -1.39 5.68 -0.41
N LEU A 103 -1.69 6.78 0.27
CA LEU A 103 -0.70 7.78 0.67
C LEU A 103 0.20 7.29 1.81
N GLN A 104 -0.11 6.17 2.49
CA GLN A 104 0.84 5.50 3.38
C GLN A 104 2.17 5.20 2.68
N CYS A 105 2.10 4.81 1.40
CA CYS A 105 3.26 4.48 0.60
C CYS A 105 3.61 5.58 -0.38
N HIS A 106 2.60 6.23 -0.98
CA HIS A 106 2.81 7.11 -2.12
C HIS A 106 2.96 8.60 -1.79
N ALA A 107 3.05 8.96 -0.51
CA ALA A 107 3.36 10.32 -0.10
C ALA A 107 4.17 10.35 1.20
N MET A 108 4.91 11.43 1.39
CA MET A 108 5.54 11.74 2.67
C MET A 108 5.63 13.25 2.88
N PRO A 109 5.68 13.71 4.14
CA PRO A 109 6.06 15.07 4.45
C PRO A 109 7.51 15.32 4.04
N PHE A 110 7.75 16.43 3.35
CA PHE A 110 9.08 16.92 3.00
C PHE A 110 9.06 18.44 3.10
N ASP A 111 10.04 19.02 3.80
CA ASP A 111 10.10 20.46 4.10
C ASP A 111 8.80 21.05 4.66
N GLY A 112 8.15 20.33 5.58
CA GLY A 112 6.91 20.78 6.24
C GLY A 112 5.65 20.70 5.39
N GLN A 113 5.73 20.13 4.18
CA GLN A 113 4.59 19.98 3.27
C GLN A 113 4.40 18.52 2.88
N LEU A 114 3.16 18.09 2.66
CA LEU A 114 2.89 16.77 2.11
C LEU A 114 3.20 16.75 0.61
N VAL A 115 4.13 15.89 0.19
CA VAL A 115 4.46 15.71 -1.23
C VAL A 115 3.83 14.41 -1.73
N ILE A 116 2.70 14.55 -2.42
CA ILE A 116 1.99 13.41 -3.01
C ILE A 116 2.72 12.94 -4.27
N GLY A 117 2.97 11.64 -4.34
CA GLY A 117 3.66 10.98 -5.43
C GLY A 117 5.19 10.91 -5.30
N LEU A 118 5.77 11.43 -4.21
CA LEU A 118 7.20 11.28 -3.90
C LEU A 118 7.56 9.84 -3.49
N GLY A 119 6.58 9.09 -2.96
CA GLY A 119 6.85 7.85 -2.23
C GLY A 119 7.19 8.13 -0.76
N ASN A 120 7.18 7.08 0.08
CA ASN A 120 7.45 7.19 1.52
C ASN A 120 8.72 6.42 1.90
N ALA A 121 9.86 7.11 1.97
CA ALA A 121 11.13 6.54 2.42
C ALA A 121 11.20 6.36 3.95
N GLY A 122 10.16 6.77 4.68
CA GLY A 122 10.07 6.65 6.14
C GLY A 122 9.29 5.43 6.62
N VAL A 123 8.64 4.67 5.72
CA VAL A 123 7.83 3.49 6.05
C VAL A 123 8.67 2.42 6.74
N ASP A 124 8.10 1.73 7.73
CA ASP A 124 8.82 0.78 8.56
C ASP A 124 8.03 -0.53 8.72
N PHE A 125 8.40 -1.53 7.93
CA PHE A 125 7.87 -2.90 8.02
C PHE A 125 8.77 -3.81 8.86
N THR A 126 9.75 -3.28 9.60
CA THR A 126 10.62 -4.12 10.44
C THR A 126 9.83 -4.74 11.58
N LYS A 127 10.26 -5.91 12.09
CA LYS A 127 9.55 -6.66 13.13
C LYS A 127 9.15 -5.84 14.37
N SER A 128 9.93 -4.81 14.72
CA SER A 128 9.68 -3.96 15.89
C SER A 128 8.64 -2.86 15.68
N ARG A 129 8.37 -2.48 14.42
CA ARG A 129 7.52 -1.34 14.04
C ARG A 129 6.39 -1.70 13.06
N GLY A 130 6.47 -2.87 12.44
CA GLY A 130 5.45 -3.44 11.58
C GLY A 130 4.22 -3.92 12.36
N ILE A 131 3.29 -4.53 11.64
CA ILE A 131 2.00 -4.95 12.18
C ILE A 131 2.20 -6.13 13.17
N ASN A 132 1.74 -5.97 14.41
CA ASN A 132 1.82 -7.02 15.42
C ASN A 132 0.53 -7.86 15.43
N ALA A 133 0.61 -9.12 14.99
CA ALA A 133 -0.52 -10.04 14.95
C ALA A 133 -1.15 -10.29 16.35
N GLY A 134 -0.36 -10.26 17.42
CA GLY A 134 -0.83 -10.43 18.80
C GLY A 134 -1.71 -9.26 19.26
N SER A 135 -1.30 -8.02 18.96
CA SER A 135 -2.08 -6.81 19.23
C SER A 135 -3.38 -6.81 18.43
N VAL A 136 -3.35 -7.23 17.16
CA VAL A 136 -4.56 -7.35 16.32
C VAL A 136 -5.51 -8.41 16.89
N ALA A 137 -5.00 -9.57 17.31
CA ALA A 137 -5.82 -10.61 17.94
C ALA A 137 -6.42 -10.16 19.29
N MET A 138 -5.71 -9.33 20.06
CA MET A 138 -6.25 -8.73 21.28
C MET A 138 -7.38 -7.75 20.97
N MET A 139 -7.19 -6.87 19.98
CA MET A 139 -8.21 -5.94 19.51
C MET A 139 -9.46 -6.68 19.02
N GLU A 140 -9.28 -7.74 18.23
CA GLU A 140 -10.37 -8.59 17.74
C GLU A 140 -11.17 -9.20 18.89
N ARG A 141 -10.51 -9.79 19.89
CA ARG A 141 -11.20 -10.36 21.07
C ARG A 141 -11.96 -9.31 21.86
N MET A 142 -11.39 -8.12 22.05
CA MET A 142 -12.03 -7.01 22.75
C MET A 142 -13.28 -6.54 22.01
N LEU A 143 -13.18 -6.29 20.71
CA LEU A 143 -14.30 -5.86 19.87
C LEU A 143 -15.42 -6.91 19.88
N LYS A 144 -15.10 -8.19 19.66
CA LYS A 144 -16.06 -9.31 19.73
C LYS A 144 -16.87 -9.32 21.03
N LYS A 145 -16.22 -9.02 22.16
CA LYS A 145 -16.83 -9.11 23.49
C LYS A 145 -17.62 -7.86 23.87
N SER A 146 -17.11 -6.68 23.54
CA SER A 146 -17.58 -5.41 24.11
C SER A 146 -18.24 -4.49 23.08
N PHE A 147 -17.94 -4.65 21.79
CA PHE A 147 -18.41 -3.78 20.71
C PHE A 147 -18.71 -4.61 19.45
N PRO A 148 -19.75 -5.46 19.46
CA PRO A 148 -20.01 -6.42 18.39
C PRO A 148 -20.31 -5.75 17.02
N GLU A 149 -20.93 -4.57 17.00
CA GLU A 149 -21.18 -3.82 15.77
C GLU A 149 -19.87 -3.31 15.14
N ASP A 150 -18.98 -2.73 15.97
CA ASP A 150 -17.64 -2.32 15.56
C ASP A 150 -16.78 -3.51 15.12
N TYR A 151 -16.97 -4.68 15.74
CA TYR A 151 -16.31 -5.91 15.32
C TYR A 151 -16.72 -6.31 13.90
N GLU A 152 -18.02 -6.36 13.58
CA GLU A 152 -18.46 -6.76 12.24
C GLU A 152 -17.93 -5.81 11.16
N ALA A 153 -17.80 -4.51 11.46
CA ALA A 153 -17.19 -3.53 10.57
C ALA A 153 -15.70 -3.78 10.30
N ALA A 154 -14.97 -4.11 11.36
CA ALA A 154 -13.53 -4.29 11.34
C ALA A 154 -13.12 -5.72 10.96
N LYS A 155 -14.06 -6.67 10.94
CA LYS A 155 -13.83 -8.11 10.86
C LYS A 155 -12.91 -8.50 9.71
N THR A 156 -13.21 -8.03 8.49
CA THR A 156 -12.39 -8.34 7.31
C THR A 156 -10.98 -7.78 7.50
N PHE A 157 -10.86 -6.51 7.87
CA PHE A 157 -9.55 -5.88 8.12
C PHE A 157 -8.75 -6.64 9.19
N LEU A 158 -9.35 -6.98 10.32
CA LEU A 158 -8.69 -7.72 11.42
C LEU A 158 -8.24 -9.11 10.99
N THR A 159 -9.12 -9.86 10.32
CA THR A 159 -8.83 -11.22 9.83
C THR A 159 -7.68 -11.21 8.83
N VAL A 160 -7.75 -10.35 7.83
CA VAL A 160 -6.72 -10.25 6.79
C VAL A 160 -5.40 -9.79 7.40
N THR A 161 -5.42 -8.69 8.16
CA THR A 161 -4.23 -8.11 8.80
C THR A 161 -3.53 -9.13 9.71
N LYS A 162 -4.28 -9.85 10.56
CA LYS A 162 -3.73 -10.89 11.43
C LYS A 162 -3.10 -12.04 10.64
N THR A 163 -3.70 -12.42 9.52
CA THR A 163 -3.22 -13.52 8.67
C THR A 163 -1.91 -13.19 7.96
N ILE A 164 -1.77 -11.96 7.46
CA ILE A 164 -0.59 -11.55 6.68
C ILE A 164 0.55 -10.97 7.51
N ALA A 165 0.26 -10.42 8.70
CA ALA A 165 1.24 -9.72 9.53
C ALA A 165 2.52 -10.51 9.85
N PRO A 166 2.49 -11.84 10.11
CA PRO A 166 3.71 -12.59 10.35
C PRO A 166 4.66 -12.66 9.15
N ASP A 167 4.10 -12.60 7.93
CA ASP A 167 4.83 -12.72 6.68
C ASP A 167 5.20 -11.33 6.10
N LEU A 168 4.47 -10.27 6.46
CA LEU A 168 4.69 -8.89 5.98
C LEU A 168 5.76 -8.14 6.79
N VAL A 169 7.01 -8.62 6.73
CA VAL A 169 8.12 -8.08 7.52
C VAL A 169 9.34 -7.81 6.64
N ALA A 170 9.96 -6.64 6.80
CA ALA A 170 11.21 -6.26 6.13
C ALA A 170 12.41 -6.31 7.08
N ASP A 171 13.60 -6.51 6.54
CA ASP A 171 14.85 -6.47 7.32
C ASP A 171 15.29 -5.03 7.64
N VAL A 172 14.89 -4.06 6.81
CA VAL A 172 15.29 -2.66 6.93
C VAL A 172 14.10 -1.71 6.80
N ARG A 173 14.27 -0.50 7.32
CA ARG A 173 13.32 0.61 7.17
C ARG A 173 13.48 1.29 5.82
N GLY A 174 12.39 1.90 5.35
CA GLY A 174 12.36 2.79 4.18
C GLY A 174 12.05 2.09 2.86
N VAL A 175 11.94 0.76 2.90
CA VAL A 175 11.54 -0.05 1.76
C VAL A 175 10.09 -0.46 1.86
N ASN A 176 9.44 -0.59 0.72
CA ASN A 176 8.04 -0.98 0.61
C ASN A 176 7.92 -2.48 0.35
N LEU A 177 6.90 -3.11 0.94
CA LEU A 177 6.54 -4.51 0.73
C LEU A 177 5.24 -4.67 -0.09
N ALA A 178 4.81 -3.67 -0.86
CA ALA A 178 3.56 -3.69 -1.62
C ALA A 178 3.42 -4.92 -2.54
N ASP A 179 4.48 -5.32 -3.24
CA ASP A 179 4.45 -6.52 -4.10
C ASP A 179 4.29 -7.81 -3.27
N HIS A 180 4.95 -7.87 -2.12
CA HIS A 180 4.82 -9.00 -1.19
C HIS A 180 3.43 -9.03 -0.51
N LEU A 181 2.91 -7.86 -0.11
CA LEU A 181 1.53 -7.70 0.36
C LEU A 181 0.55 -8.22 -0.68
N ALA A 182 0.69 -7.82 -1.94
CA ALA A 182 -0.16 -8.31 -3.02
C ALA A 182 -0.08 -9.84 -3.13
N ALA A 183 1.13 -10.42 -3.10
CA ALA A 183 1.34 -11.87 -3.14
C ALA A 183 0.64 -12.61 -1.97
N LEU A 184 0.72 -12.06 -0.75
CA LEU A 184 0.04 -12.60 0.42
C LEU A 184 -1.49 -12.51 0.29
N LEU A 185 -2.01 -11.39 -0.21
CA LEU A 185 -3.45 -11.20 -0.39
C LEU A 185 -4.01 -12.15 -1.46
N VAL A 186 -3.36 -12.24 -2.63
CA VAL A 186 -3.82 -13.14 -3.71
C VAL A 186 -3.73 -14.61 -3.30
N ALA A 187 -2.76 -14.99 -2.45
CA ALA A 187 -2.67 -16.34 -1.92
C ALA A 187 -3.90 -16.73 -1.06
N HIS A 188 -4.67 -15.76 -0.57
CA HIS A 188 -5.85 -15.99 0.26
C HIS A 188 -7.17 -15.55 -0.41
N ARG A 189 -7.13 -15.12 -1.67
CA ARG A 189 -8.31 -14.65 -2.41
C ARG A 189 -8.62 -15.62 -3.53
N ASP A 190 -9.86 -16.10 -3.58
CA ASP A 190 -10.32 -16.87 -4.73
C ASP A 190 -10.23 -16.00 -6.00
N PRO A 191 -9.56 -16.45 -7.07
CA PRO A 191 -9.25 -15.60 -8.21
C PRO A 191 -10.48 -15.22 -9.06
N GLN A 192 -11.62 -15.91 -8.88
CA GLN A 192 -12.84 -15.66 -9.64
C GLN A 192 -13.86 -14.83 -8.86
N THR A 193 -13.91 -14.98 -7.55
CA THR A 193 -14.92 -14.39 -6.68
C THR A 193 -14.36 -13.34 -5.72
N PHE A 194 -13.04 -13.30 -5.54
CA PHE A 194 -12.30 -12.48 -4.57
C PHE A 194 -12.69 -12.76 -3.11
N LYS A 195 -13.41 -13.84 -2.83
CA LYS A 195 -13.71 -14.22 -1.45
C LYS A 195 -12.44 -14.64 -0.72
N TRP A 196 -12.36 -14.25 0.55
CA TRP A 196 -11.24 -14.61 1.42
C TRP A 196 -11.29 -16.10 1.78
N SER A 197 -10.12 -16.73 1.86
CA SER A 197 -9.89 -18.07 2.36
C SER A 197 -8.95 -18.00 3.56
N ASP A 198 -9.33 -18.62 4.68
CA ASP A 198 -8.48 -18.67 5.87
C ASP A 198 -7.20 -19.51 5.65
N SER A 199 -7.24 -20.44 4.70
CA SER A 199 -6.08 -21.18 4.23
C SER A 199 -5.53 -20.58 2.94
N ALA A 200 -4.21 -20.58 2.80
CA ALA A 200 -3.57 -20.16 1.56
C ALA A 200 -3.95 -21.13 0.42
N LEU A 201 -4.46 -20.59 -0.68
CA LEU A 201 -4.80 -21.27 -1.93
C LEU A 201 -3.58 -21.47 -2.84
N MET A 202 -2.49 -20.77 -2.54
CA MET A 202 -1.22 -20.85 -3.26
C MET A 202 -0.04 -20.95 -2.29
N VAL A 203 1.06 -21.54 -2.77
CA VAL A 203 2.28 -21.71 -1.98
C VAL A 203 2.93 -20.35 -1.72
N LYS A 204 3.18 -20.05 -0.44
CA LYS A 204 3.86 -18.81 0.02
C LYS A 204 5.39 -18.91 0.03
N ASN A 205 5.98 -19.74 -0.84
CA ASN A 205 7.43 -19.97 -0.84
C ASN A 205 8.16 -18.99 -1.75
N HIS A 206 8.00 -17.70 -1.48
CA HIS A 206 8.67 -16.63 -2.21
C HIS A 206 9.45 -15.75 -1.24
N ALA A 207 10.61 -15.27 -1.68
CA ALA A 207 11.40 -14.34 -0.89
C ALA A 207 10.65 -13.02 -0.70
N VAL A 208 10.84 -12.40 0.46
CA VAL A 208 10.41 -11.01 0.68
C VAL A 208 11.38 -10.11 -0.07
N VAL A 209 10.95 -9.62 -1.23
CA VAL A 209 11.76 -8.69 -2.04
C VAL A 209 11.24 -7.27 -1.82
N PRO A 210 11.93 -6.45 -1.01
CA PRO A 210 11.57 -5.06 -0.84
C PRO A 210 11.77 -4.27 -2.13
N THR A 211 10.95 -3.22 -2.30
CA THR A 211 11.02 -2.31 -3.45
C THR A 211 10.83 -0.87 -2.98
N ASP A 212 11.45 0.08 -3.66
CA ASP A 212 11.17 1.49 -3.42
C ASP A 212 9.76 1.84 -3.91
N THR A 213 9.11 2.83 -3.32
CA THR A 213 7.83 3.28 -3.87
C THR A 213 8.09 4.12 -5.12
N PRO A 214 7.61 3.70 -6.32
CA PRO A 214 7.86 4.46 -7.54
C PRO A 214 7.13 5.82 -7.49
N PRO A 215 7.75 6.89 -8.02
CA PRO A 215 7.14 8.22 -7.96
C PRO A 215 5.94 8.31 -8.91
N TRP A 216 4.76 8.55 -8.36
CA TRP A 216 3.51 8.59 -9.12
C TRP A 216 3.45 9.74 -10.12
N TRP A 217 4.14 10.85 -9.86
CA TRP A 217 4.19 11.97 -10.81
C TRP A 217 4.85 11.60 -12.14
N LEU A 218 5.60 10.49 -12.22
CA LEU A 218 6.18 9.98 -13.47
C LEU A 218 5.28 8.98 -14.19
N LEU A 219 4.17 8.55 -13.61
CA LEU A 219 3.35 7.44 -14.12
C LEU A 219 2.87 7.68 -15.56
N LYS A 220 2.54 8.94 -15.92
CA LYS A 220 2.14 9.31 -17.30
C LYS A 220 3.22 9.08 -18.37
N LYS A 221 4.48 8.89 -17.97
CA LYS A 221 5.63 8.65 -18.87
C LYS A 221 6.03 7.17 -18.92
N LYS A 222 5.33 6.30 -18.18
CA LYS A 222 5.66 4.88 -18.06
C LYS A 222 4.67 4.02 -18.83
N ASN A 223 5.16 2.96 -19.47
CA ASN A 223 4.34 1.94 -20.13
C ASN A 223 4.05 0.72 -19.22
N ALA A 224 4.62 0.71 -18.01
CA ALA A 224 4.42 -0.29 -16.98
C ALA A 224 4.60 0.35 -15.58
N MET A 225 3.85 -0.12 -14.59
CA MET A 225 3.86 0.50 -13.25
C MET A 225 5.06 0.11 -12.38
N PHE A 226 5.49 -1.15 -12.46
CA PHE A 226 6.46 -1.74 -11.54
C PHE A 226 7.86 -1.84 -12.16
N TYR A 227 8.91 -1.90 -11.31
CA TYR A 227 10.32 -1.82 -11.75
C TYR A 227 10.76 -2.95 -12.68
N ASN A 228 10.18 -4.14 -12.52
CA ASN A 228 10.43 -5.28 -13.39
C ASN A 228 9.66 -5.22 -14.72
N GLY A 229 8.92 -4.13 -14.98
CA GLY A 229 8.11 -3.98 -16.18
C GLY A 229 6.77 -4.72 -16.15
N PHE A 230 6.37 -5.28 -15.00
CA PHE A 230 5.01 -5.74 -14.74
C PHE A 230 4.04 -4.56 -14.56
N GLY A 231 2.73 -4.83 -14.53
CA GLY A 231 1.72 -3.77 -14.44
C GLY A 231 1.47 -3.09 -15.79
N ARG A 232 1.40 -3.89 -16.86
CA ARG A 232 1.07 -3.45 -18.23
C ARG A 232 -0.43 -3.63 -18.47
N GLY A 233 -1.01 -2.78 -19.32
CA GLY A 233 -2.46 -2.76 -19.53
C GLY A 233 -3.08 -1.58 -18.78
N ASP A 234 -4.15 -1.83 -18.06
CA ASP A 234 -4.96 -0.81 -17.40
C ASP A 234 -4.41 -0.45 -16.02
N PHE A 235 -3.81 0.74 -15.87
CA PHE A 235 -3.18 1.15 -14.61
C PHE A 235 -4.19 1.35 -13.48
N GLY A 236 -5.43 1.76 -13.78
CA GLY A 236 -6.48 1.91 -12.78
C GLY A 236 -6.75 0.60 -12.04
N ARG A 237 -6.86 -0.49 -12.81
CA ARG A 237 -7.04 -1.85 -12.24
C ARG A 237 -5.84 -2.33 -11.42
N PHE A 238 -4.62 -1.97 -11.81
CA PHE A 238 -3.44 -2.32 -11.01
C PHE A 238 -3.40 -1.54 -9.69
N LEU A 239 -3.80 -0.27 -9.67
CA LEU A 239 -3.90 0.52 -8.44
C LEU A 239 -4.92 -0.06 -7.46
N MET A 240 -5.96 -0.74 -7.97
CA MET A 240 -6.93 -1.45 -7.16
C MET A 240 -6.40 -2.71 -6.48
N ALA A 241 -5.15 -3.14 -6.70
CA ALA A 241 -4.61 -4.28 -5.96
C ALA A 241 -4.71 -4.10 -4.43
N SER A 242 -4.62 -2.85 -3.96
CA SER A 242 -4.85 -2.48 -2.55
C SER A 242 -6.26 -2.79 -2.04
N ASN A 243 -7.29 -2.77 -2.90
CA ASN A 243 -8.67 -3.11 -2.56
C ASN A 243 -8.81 -4.59 -2.12
N LEU A 244 -7.91 -5.48 -2.56
CA LEU A 244 -7.90 -6.88 -2.13
C LEU A 244 -7.73 -7.05 -0.61
N LEU A 245 -7.20 -6.03 0.09
CA LEU A 245 -7.06 -6.02 1.54
C LEU A 245 -8.40 -6.23 2.23
N THR A 246 -9.48 -5.63 1.72
CA THR A 246 -10.78 -5.63 2.41
C THR A 246 -11.97 -5.97 1.53
N THR A 247 -11.79 -6.13 0.22
CA THR A 247 -12.91 -6.42 -0.68
C THR A 247 -13.70 -7.64 -0.21
N GLY A 248 -15.02 -7.59 -0.27
CA GLY A 248 -15.88 -8.74 -0.04
C GLY A 248 -15.84 -9.72 -1.21
N ASP A 249 -16.04 -9.19 -2.43
CA ASP A 249 -16.12 -9.96 -3.66
C ASP A 249 -15.86 -9.11 -4.92
N THR A 250 -16.12 -9.67 -6.10
CA THR A 250 -15.98 -8.97 -7.39
C THR A 250 -17.04 -7.88 -7.63
N SER A 251 -18.21 -7.94 -6.99
CA SER A 251 -19.23 -6.90 -7.11
C SER A 251 -18.78 -5.62 -6.42
N GLU A 252 -18.20 -5.75 -5.22
CA GLU A 252 -17.59 -4.62 -4.51
C GLU A 252 -16.42 -4.03 -5.30
N SER A 253 -15.53 -4.89 -5.78
CA SER A 253 -14.36 -4.45 -6.56
C SER A 253 -14.77 -3.71 -7.84
N ARG A 254 -15.83 -4.14 -8.53
CA ARG A 254 -16.37 -3.42 -9.70
C ARG A 254 -16.81 -2.00 -9.36
N ILE A 255 -17.46 -1.78 -8.21
CA ILE A 255 -17.86 -0.43 -7.77
C ILE A 255 -16.62 0.45 -7.59
N VAL A 256 -15.53 -0.10 -7.05
CA VAL A 256 -14.26 0.64 -6.91
C VAL A 256 -13.62 0.93 -8.29
N ASP A 257 -13.66 -0.02 -9.23
CA ASP A 257 -13.13 0.15 -10.61
C ASP A 257 -13.82 1.32 -11.34
N GLU A 258 -15.12 1.50 -11.13
CA GLU A 258 -15.91 2.59 -11.71
C GLU A 258 -15.44 3.98 -11.25
N HIS A 259 -14.78 4.07 -10.10
CA HIS A 259 -14.19 5.30 -9.55
C HIS A 259 -12.70 5.48 -9.88
N MET A 260 -12.09 4.50 -10.57
CA MET A 260 -10.69 4.51 -11.01
C MET A 260 -10.59 4.52 -12.56
N PRO A 261 -11.06 5.59 -13.23
CA PRO A 261 -11.01 5.74 -14.69
C PRO A 261 -9.65 6.23 -15.22
#